data_AF-A0A356L1J8-F1
#
_entry.id   AF-A0A356L1J8-F1
#
_cell.length_a   1.000
_cell.length_b   1.000
_cell.length_c   1.000
_cell.angle_alpha   90.00
_cell.angle_beta   90.00
_cell.angle_gamma   90.00
#
_symmetry.space_group_name_H-M   'P 1'
#
loop_
_entity.id
_entity.type
_entity.pdbx_description
1 polymer ?
#
loop_
_entity_poly.entity_id
_entity_poly.type
_entity_poly.pdbx_seq_one_letter_code
_entity_poly.pdbx_strand_id
1 'polypeptide(L)' 'IYVTHDQEECFAISDKVAIMNHGVIEQLDRPEEIYAHPKTEFIAHFVGFENFLELQHLEGTG' A
#
# COMPACT_ATOMS: atom_id res chain seq x y z
N ILE A 1 -18.39 9.64 1.08
CA ILE A 1 -17.27 9.01 0.33
C ILE A 1 -16.53 10.16 -0.34
N TYR A 2 -15.29 10.39 0.06
CA TYR A 2 -14.42 11.44 -0.49
C TYR A 2 -13.38 10.77 -1.39
N VAL A 3 -13.15 11.32 -2.57
CA VAL A 3 -12.19 10.77 -3.56
C VAL A 3 -11.23 11.89 -3.91
N THR A 4 -9.95 11.65 -3.66
CA THR A 4 -8.88 12.60 -3.94
C THR A 4 -7.66 11.86 -4.46
N HIS A 5 -6.82 12.59 -5.19
CA HIS A 5 -5.47 12.15 -5.55
C HIS A 5 -4.42 12.63 -4.54
N ASP A 6 -4.81 13.48 -3.59
CA ASP A 6 -3.97 13.93 -2.49
C ASP A 6 -4.00 12.90 -1.34
N GLN A 7 -2.86 12.26 -1.12
CA GLN A 7 -2.72 11.18 -0.17
C GLN A 7 -2.77 11.70 1.27
N GLU A 8 -2.12 12.83 1.56
CA GLU A 8 -1.97 13.36 2.93
C GLU A 8 -3.33 13.72 3.51
N GLU A 9 -4.18 14.38 2.72
CA GLU A 9 -5.54 14.70 3.14
C GLU A 9 -6.38 13.44 3.35
N CYS A 10 -6.26 12.44 2.46
CA CYS A 10 -7.04 11.21 2.54
C CYS A 10 -6.72 10.41 3.81
N PHE A 11 -5.44 10.29 4.16
CA PHE A 11 -5.01 9.58 5.36
C PHE A 11 -5.29 10.37 6.65
N ALA A 12 -5.30 11.72 6.60
CA ALA A 12 -5.55 12.55 7.79
C ALA A 12 -7.02 12.60 8.23
N ILE A 13 -7.97 12.49 7.29
CA ILE A 13 -9.40 12.74 7.58
C ILE A 13 -10.29 11.49 7.56
N SER A 14 -9.79 10.35 7.06
CA SER A 14 -10.62 9.18 6.77
C SER A 14 -10.51 8.09 7.84
N ASP A 15 -11.66 7.58 8.31
CA ASP A 15 -11.70 6.39 9.18
C ASP A 15 -11.23 5.12 8.46
N LYS A 16 -11.42 5.06 7.14
CA LYS A 16 -10.99 3.99 6.23
C LYS A 16 -10.65 4.56 4.87
N VAL A 17 -9.64 4.00 4.23
CA VAL A 17 -9.15 4.40 2.91
C VAL A 17 -9.23 3.21 1.98
N ALA A 18 -9.78 3.44 0.77
CA ALA A 18 -9.81 2.47 -0.31
C ALA A 18 -8.76 2.88 -1.34
N ILE A 19 -7.73 2.07 -1.55
CA ILE A 19 -6.75 2.25 -2.61
C ILE A 19 -7.18 1.41 -3.80
N MET A 20 -7.30 2.05 -4.95
CA MET A 20 -7.76 1.43 -6.19
C MET A 20 -6.69 1.54 -7.26
N ASN A 21 -6.48 0.44 -7.99
CA ASN A 21 -5.55 0.35 -9.10
C ASN A 21 -6.28 -0.30 -10.30
N HIS A 22 -6.18 0.30 -11.49
CA HIS A 22 -6.86 -0.18 -12.72
C HIS A 22 -8.36 -0.49 -12.56
N GLY A 23 -9.06 0.24 -11.68
CA GLY A 23 -10.50 0.03 -11.43
C GLY A 23 -10.83 -1.08 -10.44
N VAL A 24 -9.83 -1.68 -9.77
CA VAL A 24 -10.00 -2.70 -8.74
C VAL A 24 -9.47 -2.18 -7.40
N ILE A 25 -10.23 -2.41 -6.31
CA ILE A 25 -9.78 -2.07 -4.96
C ILE A 25 -8.67 -3.05 -4.56
N GLU A 26 -7.45 -2.54 -4.41
CA GLU A 26 -6.28 -3.30 -3.96
C GLU A 26 -6.32 -3.51 -2.44
N GLN A 27 -6.74 -2.49 -1.69
CA GLN A 27 -6.91 -2.57 -0.24
C GLN A 27 -7.94 -1.55 0.25
N LEU A 28 -8.75 -1.97 1.23
CA LEU A 28 -9.70 -1.14 1.95
C LEU A 28 -9.50 -1.37 3.45
N ASP A 29 -8.75 -0.50 4.11
CA ASP A 29 -8.40 -0.63 5.52
C ASP A 29 -8.26 0.75 6.19
N ARG A 30 -7.93 0.78 7.48
CA ARG A 30 -7.60 2.03 8.17
C ARG A 30 -6.26 2.59 7.64
N PRO A 31 -6.07 3.92 7.61
CA PRO A 31 -4.78 4.54 7.30
C PRO A 31 -3.58 3.83 7.95
N GLU A 32 -3.62 3.65 9.27
CA GLU A 32 -2.56 3.05 10.07
C GLU A 32 -2.20 1.62 9.62
N GLU A 33 -3.20 0.81 9.26
CA GLU A 33 -3.01 -0.55 8.77
C GLU A 33 -2.42 -0.57 7.36
N ILE A 34 -2.78 0.38 6.50
CA ILE A 34 -2.22 0.49 5.15
C ILE A 34 -0.74 0.88 5.22
N TYR A 35 -0.36 1.76 6.15
CA TYR A 35 1.04 2.10 6.41
C TYR A 35 1.83 0.95 7.05
N ALA A 36 1.25 0.26 8.03
CA ALA A 36 1.93 -0.81 8.75
C ALA A 36 2.04 -2.09 7.91
N HIS A 37 1.01 -2.41 7.13
CA HIS A 37 0.84 -3.66 6.41
C HIS A 37 0.25 -3.43 5.00
N PRO A 38 1.05 -2.86 4.07
CA PRO A 38 0.64 -2.73 2.68
C PRO A 38 0.47 -4.11 2.04
N LYS A 39 -0.70 -4.39 1.46
CA LYS A 39 -1.02 -5.73 0.89
C LYS A 39 -0.36 -6.01 -0.45
N THR A 40 0.00 -4.97 -1.19
CA THR A 40 0.62 -5.08 -2.51
C THR A 40 1.79 -4.13 -2.65
N GLU A 41 2.70 -4.44 -3.57
CA GLU A 41 3.83 -3.58 -3.88
C GLU A 41 3.35 -2.18 -4.29
N PHE A 42 2.26 -2.10 -5.08
CA PHE A 42 1.64 -0.83 -5.45
C PHE A 42 1.25 0.01 -4.23
N ILE A 43 0.64 -0.60 -3.22
CA ILE A 43 0.25 0.11 -2.00
C ILE A 43 1.47 0.50 -1.19
N ALA A 44 2.49 -0.36 -1.13
CA ALA A 44 3.73 -0.05 -0.45
C ALA A 44 4.44 1.17 -1.11
N HIS A 45 4.54 1.19 -2.44
CA HIS A 45 5.00 2.37 -3.19
C HIS A 45 4.10 3.59 -2.93
N PHE A 46 2.77 3.39 -2.91
CA PHE A 46 1.80 4.45 -2.71
C PHE A 46 1.95 5.14 -1.35
N VAL A 47 2.30 4.41 -0.29
CA VAL A 47 2.51 4.99 1.05
C VAL A 47 3.97 5.44 1.30
N GLY A 48 4.85 5.34 0.30
CA GLY A 48 6.22 5.86 0.36
C GLY A 48 7.30 4.85 0.75
N PHE A 49 7.03 3.54 0.71
CA PHE A 49 8.10 2.55 0.73
C PHE A 49 8.81 2.55 -0.63
N GLU A 50 10.11 2.86 -0.65
CA GLU A 50 10.92 2.86 -1.88
C GLU A 50 11.99 1.75 -1.90
N ASN A 51 12.30 1.16 -0.74
CA ASN A 51 13.37 0.20 -0.58
C ASN A 51 12.84 -1.23 -0.58
N PHE A 52 12.65 -1.81 -1.78
CA PHE A 52 12.33 -3.22 -1.95
C PHE A 52 13.60 -4.02 -2.18
N LEU A 53 13.79 -5.06 -1.38
CA LEU A 53 14.91 -6.00 -1.53
C LEU A 53 14.37 -7.28 -2.15
N GLU A 54 14.83 -7.60 -3.36
CA GLU A 54 14.53 -8.88 -3.98
C GLU A 54 15.32 -9.97 -3.25
N LEU A 55 14.60 -10.80 -2.49
CA LEU A 55 15.21 -11.90 -1.75
C LEU A 55 15.40 -13.07 -2.72
N GLN A 56 16.62 -13.23 -3.21
CA GLN A 56 16.99 -14.43 -3.97
C GLN A 56 17.09 -15.60 -2.99
N HIS A 57 16.16 -16.54 -3.08
CA HIS A 57 16.30 -17.82 -2.40
C HIS A 57 17.45 -18.57 -3.08
N LEU A 58 18.62 -18.56 -2.44
CA LEU A 58 19.72 -19.41 -2.85
C LEU A 58 19.32 -20.85 -2.51
N GLU A 59 18.78 -21.57 -3.50
CA GLU A 59 18.67 -23.02 -3.40
C GLU A 59 20.09 -23.57 -3.23
N GLY A 60 20.40 -24.02 -2.01
CA GLY A 60 21.67 -24.65 -1.71
C GLY A 60 21.87 -25.85 -2.61
N THR A 61 22.82 -25.75 -3.54
CA THR A 61 23.36 -26.91 -4.25
C THR A 61 24.47 -27.50 -3.39
N GLY A 62 24.22 -28.67 -2.80
CA GLY A 62 25.22 -29.46 -2.07
C GLY A 62 24.65 -30.21 -0.88
#